data_AF-A0A929B1P0-F1
#
_entry.id   AF-A0A929B1P0-F1
#
_cell.length_a   1.000
_cell.length_b   1.000
_cell.length_c   1.000
_cell.angle_alpha   90.00
_cell.angle_beta   90.00
_cell.angle_gamma   90.00
#
_symmetry.space_group_name_H-M   'P 1'
#
loop_
_entity.id
_entity.type
_entity.pdbx_description
1 polymer ?
#
loop_
_entity_poly.entity_id
_entity_poly.type
_entity_poly.pdbx_seq_one_letter_code
_entity_poly.pdbx_strand_id
1 'polypeptide(L)' 'MKKGYIRMHGGRWGIGYSDEELSTWAVHIRSFLDRGIDVYVYFNNDAEGHAIRDSKRLSALLSGDEI' A
#
# COMPACT_ATOMS: atom_id res chain seq x y z
N MET A 1 -18.61 -12.19 -3.11
CA MET A 1 -17.29 -11.59 -3.36
C MET A 1 -16.43 -11.72 -2.12
N LYS A 2 -15.13 -11.99 -2.27
CA LYS A 2 -14.19 -12.03 -1.15
C LYS A 2 -13.59 -10.63 -0.97
N LYS A 3 -13.29 -10.26 0.28
CA LYS A 3 -12.65 -8.98 0.62
C LYS A 3 -11.41 -9.24 1.45
N GLY A 4 -10.33 -8.52 1.16
CA GLY A 4 -9.08 -8.48 1.91
C GLY A 4 -8.92 -7.14 2.61
N TYR A 5 -8.29 -7.16 3.79
CA TYR A 5 -7.99 -5.96 4.57
C TYR A 5 -6.52 -5.97 4.96
N ILE A 6 -5.81 -4.87 4.69
CA ILE A 6 -4.40 -4.67 5.03
C ILE A 6 -4.29 -3.40 5.87
N ARG A 7 -3.64 -3.49 7.04
CA ARG A 7 -3.34 -2.33 7.88
C ARG A 7 -1.84 -2.13 7.97
N MET A 8 -1.39 -0.96 7.55
CA MET A 8 0.01 -0.59 7.40
C MET A 8 0.42 0.28 8.59
N HIS A 9 1.35 -0.19 9.41
CA HIS A 9 1.75 0.45 10.67
C HIS A 9 3.11 1.16 10.60
N GLY A 10 3.97 0.77 9.66
CA GLY A 10 5.31 1.31 9.49
C GLY A 10 6.15 0.40 8.58
N GLY A 11 7.11 1.00 7.88
CA GLY A 11 8.09 0.27 7.09
C GLY A 11 9.10 -0.44 7.98
N ARG A 12 9.92 -1.28 7.35
CA ARG A 12 10.99 -2.04 7.98
C ARG A 12 12.01 -1.15 8.69
N TRP A 13 12.21 0.07 8.18
CA TRP A 13 13.29 0.96 8.62
C TRP A 13 12.78 2.21 9.35
N GLY A 14 11.48 2.32 9.60
CA GLY A 14 10.92 3.47 10.28
C GLY A 14 9.41 3.60 10.11
N ILE A 15 8.92 4.82 10.33
CA ILE A 15 7.49 5.14 10.23
C ILE A 15 7.02 5.05 8.78
N GLY A 16 7.78 5.60 7.83
CA GLY A 16 7.47 5.55 6.40
C GLY A 16 7.82 4.22 5.74
N TYR A 17 7.24 3.98 4.57
CA TYR A 17 7.64 2.90 3.67
C TYR A 17 8.56 3.40 2.56
N SER A 18 9.55 2.60 2.18
CA SER A 18 10.32 2.85 0.97
C SER A 18 9.54 2.47 -0.29
N ASP A 19 9.99 2.97 -1.45
CA ASP A 19 9.43 2.58 -2.75
C ASP A 19 9.52 1.07 -3.02
N GLU A 20 10.58 0.41 -2.56
CA GLU A 20 10.76 -1.04 -2.70
C GLU A 20 9.73 -1.81 -1.85
N GLU A 21 9.47 -1.34 -0.64
CA GLU A 21 8.46 -1.93 0.25
C GLU A 21 7.06 -1.75 -0.32
N LEU A 22 6.72 -0.55 -0.77
CA LEU A 22 5.41 -0.28 -1.39
C LEU A 22 5.25 -1.04 -2.72
N SER A 23 6.32 -1.20 -3.51
CA SER A 23 6.29 -2.01 -4.73
C SER A 23 6.01 -3.48 -4.44
N THR A 24 6.60 -4.01 -3.38
CA THR A 24 6.32 -5.39 -2.91
C THR A 24 4.85 -5.55 -2.53
N TRP A 25 4.29 -4.56 -1.81
CA TRP A 25 2.86 -4.56 -1.49
C TRP A 25 1.97 -4.43 -2.72
N ALA A 26 2.34 -3.61 -3.70
CA ALA A 26 1.61 -3.48 -4.96
C ALA A 26 1.53 -4.83 -5.70
N VAL A 27 2.62 -5.61 -5.73
CA VAL A 27 2.63 -6.96 -6.33
C VAL A 27 1.65 -7.89 -5.61
N HIS A 28 1.65 -7.91 -4.27
CA HIS A 28 0.70 -8.73 -3.51
C HIS A 28 -0.76 -8.31 -3.74
N ILE A 29 -1.03 -7.00 -3.77
CA ILE A 29 -2.37 -6.46 -4.00
C ILE A 29 -2.86 -6.86 -5.39
N ARG A 30 -2.04 -6.71 -6.44
CA ARG A 30 -2.38 -7.17 -7.80
C ARG A 30 -2.74 -8.66 -7.82
N SER A 31 -1.95 -9.51 -7.16
CA SER A 31 -2.25 -10.94 -7.05
C SER A 31 -3.59 -11.23 -6.36
N PHE A 32 -4.00 -10.44 -5.36
CA PHE A 32 -5.33 -10.58 -4.75
C PHE A 32 -6.45 -10.14 -5.69
N LEU A 33 -6.26 -9.04 -6.41
CA LEU A 33 -7.23 -8.54 -7.39
C LEU A 33 -7.43 -9.54 -8.52
N ASP A 34 -6.35 -10.16 -9.04
CA ASP A 34 -6.41 -11.20 -10.08
C ASP A 34 -7.21 -12.44 -9.63
N ARG A 35 -7.31 -12.66 -8.31
CA ARG A 35 -8.10 -13.74 -7.70
C ARG A 35 -9.53 -13.34 -7.36
N GLY A 36 -9.97 -12.14 -7.75
CA GLY A 36 -11.30 -11.61 -7.48
C GLY A 36 -11.54 -11.24 -6.01
N ILE A 37 -10.49 -10.79 -5.30
CA ILE A 37 -10.57 -10.33 -3.92
C ILE A 37 -10.45 -8.80 -3.91
N ASP A 38 -11.50 -8.09 -3.50
CA ASP A 38 -11.41 -6.64 -3.31
C ASP A 38 -10.53 -6.32 -2.10
N VAL A 39 -9.51 -5.47 -2.27
CA VAL A 39 -8.56 -5.16 -1.19
C VAL A 39 -8.76 -3.75 -0.66
N TYR A 40 -8.87 -3.63 0.66
CA TYR A 40 -8.91 -2.36 1.39
C TYR A 40 -7.60 -2.20 2.14
N VAL A 41 -6.84 -1.15 1.84
CA VAL A 41 -5.56 -0.84 2.49
C VAL A 41 -5.72 0.40 3.36
N TYR A 42 -5.36 0.30 4.64
CA TYR A 42 -5.43 1.40 5.59
C TYR A 42 -4.04 1.72 6.15
N PHE A 43 -3.57 2.94 5.89
CA PHE A 43 -2.32 3.44 6.45
C PHE A 43 -2.58 4.07 7.82
N ASN A 44 -1.81 3.65 8.81
CA ASN A 44 -1.89 4.10 10.21
C ASN A 44 -0.50 4.53 10.71
N ASN A 45 0.41 4.82 9.79
CA ASN A 45 1.74 5.36 10.05
C ASN A 45 1.71 6.89 9.91
N ASP A 46 0.79 7.53 10.63
CA ASP A 46 0.45 8.95 10.43
C ASP A 46 1.48 9.94 10.96
N ALA A 47 2.45 9.46 11.76
CA ALA A 47 3.52 10.31 12.27
C ALA A 47 4.26 10.99 11.10
N GLU A 48 4.50 12.29 11.25
CA GLU A 48 5.12 13.16 10.24
C GLU A 48 4.39 13.23 8.88
N GLY A 49 3.14 12.75 8.82
CA GLY A 49 2.32 12.72 7.61
C GLY A 49 2.64 11.59 6.64
N HIS A 50 3.35 10.54 7.09
CA HIS A 50 3.75 9.42 6.23
C HIS A 50 2.56 8.68 5.62
N ALA A 51 1.50 8.39 6.37
CA ALA A 51 0.32 7.69 5.86
C ALA A 51 -0.26 8.30 4.56
N ILE A 52 -0.30 9.63 4.45
CA ILE A 52 -0.80 10.30 3.23
C ILE A 52 0.19 10.15 2.08
N ARG A 53 1.49 10.29 2.34
CA ARG A 53 2.54 10.16 1.30
C ARG A 53 2.60 8.72 0.78
N ASP A 54 2.62 7.76 1.70
CA ASP A 54 2.77 6.33 1.39
C ASP A 54 1.50 5.78 0.72
N SER A 55 0.30 6.21 1.12
CA SER A 55 -0.94 5.83 0.46
C SER A 55 -1.04 6.36 -0.97
N LYS A 56 -0.65 7.62 -1.21
CA LYS A 56 -0.55 8.18 -2.56
C LYS A 56 0.47 7.42 -3.39
N ARG A 57 1.64 7.12 -2.82
CA ARG A 57 2.70 6.38 -3.50
C ARG A 57 2.25 4.97 -3.90
N LEU A 58 1.63 4.24 -2.98
CA LEU A 58 1.05 2.92 -3.29
C LEU A 58 -0.03 3.01 -4.38
N SER A 59 -0.89 4.04 -4.32
CA SER A 59 -1.94 4.24 -5.33
C SER A 59 -1.35 4.41 -6.73
N ALA A 60 -0.31 5.23 -6.88
CA ALA A 60 0.34 5.43 -8.17
C ALA A 60 1.07 4.18 -8.67
N LEU A 61 1.74 3.44 -7.76
CA LEU A 61 2.33 2.15 -8.09
C LEU A 61 1.30 1.13 -8.57
N LEU A 62 0.02 1.25 -8.17
CA LEU A 62 -1.08 0.40 -8.61
C LEU A 62 -1.69 0.86 -9.95
N SER A 63 -1.85 2.17 -10.17
CA SER A 63 -2.39 2.72 -11.42
C SER A 63 -1.37 2.76 -12.56
N GLY A 64 -0.07 2.72 -12.25
CA GLY A 64 1.00 2.92 -13.23
C GLY A 64 1.26 4.40 -13.53
N ASP A 65 0.75 5.31 -12.69
CA ASP A 65 0.98 6.75 -12.83
C ASP A 65 2.35 7.14 -12.25
N GLU A 66 3.03 8.11 -12.88
CA GLU A 66 4.12 8.82 -12.23
C GLU A 66 3.54 9.84 -11.23
N ILE A 67 4.17 9.99 -10.06
CA ILE A 67 3.84 11.03 -9.04
C ILE A 67 4.83 12.17 -9.17
#